data_AF-A0A6I9PFR0-F1
#
_entry.id   AF-A0A6I9PFR0-F1
#
_cell.length_a   1.000
_cell.length_b   1.000
_cell.length_c   1.000
_cell.angle_alpha   90.00
_cell.angle_beta   90.00
_cell.angle_gamma   90.00
#
_symmetry.space_group_name_H-M   'P 1'
#
loop_
_entity.id
_entity.type
_entity.pdbx_description
1 polymer ?
#
loop_
_entity_poly.entity_id
_entity_poly.type
_entity_poly.pdbx_seq_one_letter_code
_entity_poly.pdbx_strand_id
1 'polypeptide(L)'
;PPNTAPPPLPSSSLPEGYYEEAVPLSPGKAPEYITANYDSDAMSSSYESYDEEEEDGKGQKMRHQWPSAEASMDLVKDARICAFLLRKKRFGQWTKLLCVIKENKLLCYKSSKDQTPQMELTLYGCSITHIPKDGKKKKHELKIVHQGADALVLAVQSKEQAEEWLK
;
A
#
# COMPACT_ATOMS: atom_id res chain seq x y z
N PRO A 1 41.84 -8.74 22.40
CA PRO A 1 40.36 -8.71 22.37
C PRO A 1 39.81 -7.48 23.12
N PRO A 2 39.16 -6.53 22.45
CA PRO A 2 38.48 -5.44 23.15
C PRO A 2 37.05 -5.86 23.53
N ASN A 3 36.74 -5.60 24.79
CA ASN A 3 35.55 -5.99 25.54
C ASN A 3 34.26 -5.43 24.91
N THR A 4 33.28 -6.30 24.60
CA THR A 4 32.01 -5.98 23.91
C THR A 4 30.84 -6.01 24.90
N ALA A 5 30.74 -5.02 25.79
CA ALA A 5 29.56 -4.84 26.62
C ALA A 5 28.94 -3.46 26.34
N PRO A 6 27.61 -3.38 26.10
CA PRO A 6 26.93 -2.09 25.98
C PRO A 6 26.94 -1.35 27.34
N PRO A 7 26.98 -0.01 27.36
CA PRO A 7 26.95 0.76 28.59
C PRO A 7 25.58 0.59 29.30
N PRO A 8 25.54 0.61 30.66
CA PRO A 8 24.30 0.48 31.38
C PRO A 8 23.39 1.70 31.18
N LEU A 9 22.08 1.47 31.16
CA LEU A 9 21.08 2.53 31.10
C LEU A 9 21.09 3.36 32.41
N PRO A 10 20.86 4.68 32.34
CA PRO A 10 20.76 5.52 33.52
C PRO A 10 19.58 5.06 34.40
N SER A 11 19.87 4.77 35.66
CA SER A 11 18.90 4.21 36.62
C SER A 11 18.18 5.28 37.46
N SER A 12 18.27 6.57 37.08
CA SER A 12 17.58 7.66 37.77
C SER A 12 16.52 8.27 36.88
N SER A 13 15.26 8.24 37.33
CA SER A 13 14.23 9.16 36.85
C SER A 13 14.74 10.60 36.99
N LEU A 14 14.48 11.46 36.01
CA LEU A 14 14.75 12.89 36.13
C LEU A 14 14.06 13.42 37.41
N PRO A 15 14.68 14.34 38.17
CA PRO A 15 14.05 14.88 39.37
C PRO A 15 12.70 15.51 39.02
N GLU A 16 11.65 15.13 39.75
CA GLU A 16 10.25 15.54 39.57
C GLU A 16 10.02 17.07 39.64
N GLY A 17 11.06 17.86 39.93
CA GLY A 17 11.02 19.31 39.98
C GLY A 17 11.24 20.02 38.64
N TYR A 18 11.42 19.30 37.52
CA TYR A 18 11.51 19.89 36.18
C TYR A 18 10.20 19.79 35.38
N TYR A 19 9.10 19.38 36.03
CA TYR A 19 7.76 19.46 35.48
C TYR A 19 7.10 20.72 36.05
N GLU A 20 7.02 21.78 35.25
CA GLU A 20 6.22 22.94 35.62
C GLU A 20 4.74 22.56 35.50
N GLU A 21 4.04 22.45 36.62
CA GLU A 21 2.61 22.12 36.63
C GLU A 21 1.84 23.27 35.96
N ALA A 22 1.11 22.96 34.88
CA ALA A 22 0.35 23.97 34.16
C ALA A 22 -0.71 24.59 35.08
N VAL A 23 -0.52 25.87 35.45
CA VAL A 23 -1.45 26.61 36.30
C VAL A 23 -2.79 26.71 35.56
N PRO A 24 -3.90 26.18 36.12
CA PRO A 24 -5.20 26.37 35.49
C PRO A 24 -5.53 27.85 35.45
N LEU A 25 -5.89 28.35 34.26
CA LEU A 25 -6.26 29.74 34.04
C LEU A 25 -7.35 30.12 35.04
N SER A 26 -7.08 31.15 35.84
CA SER A 26 -8.05 31.68 36.79
C SER A 26 -9.32 32.10 36.06
N PRO A 27 -10.53 31.85 36.61
CA PRO A 27 -11.78 32.16 35.94
C PRO A 27 -11.84 33.64 35.57
N GLY A 28 -11.85 33.94 34.27
CA GLY A 28 -11.99 35.31 33.76
C GLY A 28 -10.81 35.87 32.96
N LYS A 29 -9.74 35.12 32.69
CA LYS A 29 -8.66 35.56 31.80
C LYS A 29 -8.89 35.11 30.35
N ALA A 30 -9.28 36.04 29.47
CA ALA A 30 -9.31 35.79 28.03
C ALA A 30 -7.87 35.65 27.48
N PRO A 31 -7.61 34.77 26.51
CA PRO A 31 -6.28 34.66 25.90
C PRO A 31 -5.96 35.96 25.15
N GLU A 32 -4.93 36.67 25.61
CA GLU A 32 -4.48 37.90 25.00
C GLU A 32 -3.65 37.61 23.74
N TYR A 33 -4.41 37.58 22.64
CA TYR A 33 -4.16 38.06 21.29
C TYR A 33 -2.82 37.79 20.56
N ILE A 34 -2.98 37.24 19.36
CA ILE A 34 -2.14 37.50 18.20
C ILE A 34 -2.34 38.97 17.83
N THR A 35 -1.33 39.82 18.02
CA THR A 35 -1.28 41.15 17.38
C THR A 35 0.03 41.27 16.63
N ALA A 36 -0.13 41.58 15.34
CA ALA A 36 0.90 41.79 14.36
C ALA A 36 1.96 42.82 14.80
N ASN A 37 3.20 42.53 14.40
CA ASN A 37 4.29 43.45 14.04
C ASN A 37 5.64 42.98 14.59
N TYR A 38 6.23 41.96 13.95
CA TYR A 38 7.66 41.94 13.58
C TYR A 38 7.87 40.73 12.67
N ASP A 39 7.60 40.97 11.38
CA ASP A 39 8.02 40.11 10.28
C ASP A 39 9.54 40.24 10.17
N SER A 40 10.25 39.49 11.00
CA SER A 40 11.70 39.28 10.86
C SER A 40 11.93 38.32 9.71
N ASP A 41 11.68 38.81 8.50
CA ASP A 41 12.21 38.26 7.28
C ASP A 41 13.69 38.68 7.19
N ALA A 42 14.56 37.90 7.84
CA ALA A 42 16.01 38.09 7.80
C ALA A 42 16.72 36.73 7.85
N MET A 43 16.71 36.09 6.69
CA MET A 43 17.57 34.97 6.26
C MET A 43 17.31 33.62 6.95
N SER A 44 16.22 32.98 6.53
CA SER A 44 16.31 31.57 6.18
C SER A 44 15.97 31.40 4.69
N SER A 45 16.80 32.00 3.83
CA SER A 45 16.89 31.60 2.43
C SER A 45 17.26 30.12 2.39
N SER A 46 16.28 29.28 2.05
CA SER A 46 16.53 27.87 1.78
C SER A 46 17.51 27.78 0.61
N TYR A 47 18.65 27.16 0.90
CA TYR A 47 19.71 26.73 0.00
C TYR A 47 19.20 26.44 -1.42
N GLU A 48 19.65 27.24 -2.39
CA GLU A 48 19.48 26.97 -3.81
C GLU A 48 20.14 25.63 -4.14
N SER A 49 19.33 24.62 -4.47
CA SER A 49 19.83 23.44 -5.14
C SER A 49 20.11 23.83 -6.59
N TYR A 50 21.32 24.30 -6.87
CA TYR A 50 21.82 24.36 -8.23
C TYR A 50 21.81 22.93 -8.78
N ASP A 51 20.92 22.65 -9.74
CA ASP A 51 21.16 21.58 -10.71
C ASP A 51 22.26 22.16 -11.62
N GLU A 52 23.50 22.04 -11.15
CA GLU A 52 24.69 22.29 -11.94
C GLU A 52 24.72 21.16 -12.99
N GLU A 53 24.06 21.40 -14.11
CA GLU A 53 24.43 20.72 -15.34
C GLU A 53 25.84 21.20 -15.66
N GLU A 54 26.85 20.33 -15.52
CA GLU A 54 27.81 19.99 -16.57
C GLU A 54 28.68 18.79 -16.14
N GLU A 55 28.51 17.73 -16.93
CA GLU A 55 29.50 16.77 -17.45
C GLU A 55 30.27 15.76 -16.54
N ASP A 56 30.25 14.52 -17.05
CA ASP A 56 31.10 13.36 -16.76
C ASP A 56 30.90 12.57 -15.45
N GLY A 57 29.89 11.70 -15.47
CA GLY A 57 29.82 10.57 -14.55
C GLY A 57 28.53 9.80 -14.69
N LYS A 58 28.56 8.71 -15.45
CA LYS A 58 27.47 7.76 -15.71
C LYS A 58 26.72 7.34 -14.43
N GLY A 59 25.74 8.12 -14.04
CA GLY A 59 24.75 7.78 -13.03
C GLY A 59 23.39 8.00 -13.65
N GLN A 60 22.87 7.01 -14.36
CA GLN A 60 21.46 6.98 -14.75
C GLN A 60 20.63 7.11 -13.47
N LYS A 61 20.24 8.34 -13.11
CA LYS A 61 19.07 8.59 -12.29
C LYS A 61 17.93 8.02 -13.13
N MET A 62 17.58 6.77 -12.86
CA MET A 62 16.39 6.11 -13.37
C MET A 62 15.23 7.02 -12.98
N ARG A 63 14.87 7.95 -13.88
CA ARG A 63 13.60 8.66 -13.82
C ARG A 63 12.59 7.57 -13.57
N HIS A 64 11.81 7.70 -12.51
CA HIS A 64 10.72 6.78 -12.22
C HIS A 64 9.73 6.87 -13.39
N GLN A 65 10.01 6.13 -14.47
CA GLN A 65 9.17 6.02 -15.63
C GLN A 65 8.00 5.17 -15.17
N TRP A 66 6.99 5.85 -14.65
CA TRP A 66 5.68 5.27 -14.54
C TRP A 66 5.30 4.76 -15.94
N PRO A 67 4.76 3.54 -16.06
CA PRO A 67 4.08 3.17 -17.29
C PRO A 67 3.12 4.30 -17.66
N SER A 68 3.04 4.66 -18.94
CA SER A 68 2.06 5.67 -19.38
C SER A 68 0.71 5.31 -18.76
N ALA A 69 -0.05 6.32 -18.31
CA ALA A 69 -1.40 6.10 -17.82
C ALA A 69 -2.21 5.29 -18.85
N GLU A 70 -1.93 5.49 -20.13
CA GLU A 70 -2.47 4.74 -21.26
C GLU A 70 -2.18 3.23 -21.17
N ALA A 71 -0.94 2.83 -20.90
CA ALA A 71 -0.56 1.42 -20.79
C ALA A 71 -1.26 0.73 -19.60
N SER A 72 -1.50 1.45 -18.50
CA SER A 72 -2.26 0.93 -17.36
C SER A 72 -3.78 0.85 -17.65
N MET A 73 -4.30 1.74 -18.48
CA MET A 73 -5.69 1.71 -18.92
C MET A 73 -5.92 0.62 -19.97
N ASP A 74 -4.96 0.41 -20.89
CA ASP A 74 -4.99 -0.64 -21.91
C ASP A 74 -5.21 -2.03 -21.32
N LEU A 75 -4.57 -2.30 -20.18
CA LEU A 75 -4.69 -3.56 -19.45
C LEU A 75 -6.15 -3.94 -19.13
N VAL A 76 -6.96 -2.93 -18.83
CA VAL A 76 -8.34 -3.09 -18.36
C VAL A 76 -9.36 -2.69 -19.42
N LYS A 77 -8.91 -2.29 -20.62
CA LYS A 77 -9.81 -2.07 -21.77
C LYS A 77 -10.56 -3.38 -22.04
N ASP A 78 -11.88 -3.29 -22.09
CA ASP A 78 -12.78 -4.43 -22.32
C ASP A 78 -12.77 -5.50 -21.21
N ALA A 79 -12.20 -5.19 -20.04
CA ALA A 79 -12.23 -6.10 -18.91
C ALA A 79 -13.64 -6.15 -18.31
N ARG A 80 -14.16 -7.36 -18.09
CA ARG A 80 -15.40 -7.59 -17.36
C ARG A 80 -15.23 -7.36 -15.86
N ILE A 81 -14.08 -7.76 -15.34
CA ILE A 81 -13.72 -7.57 -13.93
C ILE A 81 -12.32 -7.00 -13.87
N CYS A 82 -12.14 -5.99 -13.02
CA CYS A 82 -10.84 -5.47 -12.64
C CYS A 82 -10.85 -5.20 -11.13
N ALA A 83 -10.13 -5.98 -10.34
CA ALA A 83 -10.14 -5.88 -8.89
C ALA A 83 -8.83 -6.31 -8.25
N PHE A 84 -8.42 -5.60 -7.19
CA PHE A 84 -7.34 -6.07 -6.33
C PHE A 84 -7.86 -7.10 -5.34
N LEU A 85 -7.41 -8.35 -5.47
CA LEU A 85 -7.80 -9.47 -4.61
C LEU A 85 -6.59 -10.10 -3.94
N LEU A 86 -6.83 -10.86 -2.88
CA LEU A 86 -5.80 -11.67 -2.24
C LEU A 86 -5.86 -13.09 -2.79
N ARG A 87 -4.73 -13.64 -3.25
CA ARG A 87 -4.59 -15.05 -3.60
C ARG A 87 -3.99 -15.85 -2.44
N LYS A 88 -4.56 -17.00 -2.16
CA LYS A 88 -4.03 -17.97 -1.18
C LYS A 88 -2.88 -18.77 -1.79
N LYS A 89 -1.75 -18.83 -1.09
CA LYS A 89 -0.63 -19.74 -1.39
C LYS A 89 -0.71 -21.03 -0.57
N ARG A 90 0.12 -22.01 -0.94
CA ARG A 90 0.24 -23.34 -0.30
C ARG A 90 0.50 -23.33 1.22
N PHE A 91 1.10 -22.28 1.76
CA PHE A 91 1.36 -22.13 3.21
C PHE A 91 0.34 -21.24 3.93
N GLY A 92 -0.83 -20.98 3.32
CA GLY A 92 -1.85 -20.08 3.88
C GLY A 92 -1.50 -18.59 3.79
N GLN A 93 -0.33 -18.24 3.26
CA GLN A 93 0.04 -16.86 2.98
C GLN A 93 -0.87 -16.29 1.89
N TRP A 94 -1.32 -15.05 2.09
CA TRP A 94 -2.08 -14.30 1.11
C TRP A 94 -1.19 -13.30 0.40
N THR A 95 -1.39 -13.12 -0.90
CA THR A 95 -0.67 -12.12 -1.69
C THR A 95 -1.66 -11.27 -2.46
N LYS A 96 -1.57 -9.95 -2.33
CA LYS A 96 -2.36 -9.00 -3.10
C LYS A 96 -1.92 -9.02 -4.55
N LEU A 97 -2.89 -9.07 -5.46
CA LEU A 97 -2.66 -9.02 -6.90
C LEU A 97 -3.83 -8.31 -7.59
N LEU A 98 -3.58 -7.75 -8.76
CA LEU A 98 -4.61 -7.21 -9.63
C LEU A 98 -5.16 -8.35 -10.49
N CYS A 99 -6.43 -8.69 -10.28
CA CYS A 99 -7.17 -9.62 -11.12
C CYS A 99 -7.89 -8.86 -12.23
N VAL A 100 -7.69 -9.29 -13.47
CA VAL A 100 -8.42 -8.79 -14.63
C VAL A 100 -9.06 -9.98 -15.35
N ILE A 101 -10.37 -9.93 -15.58
CA ILE A 101 -11.06 -10.90 -16.44
C ILE A 101 -11.32 -10.23 -17.79
N LYS A 102 -10.66 -10.73 -18.83
CA LYS A 102 -10.77 -10.27 -20.21
C LYS A 102 -10.72 -11.48 -21.14
N GLU A 103 -11.52 -11.48 -22.22
CA GLU A 103 -11.50 -12.55 -23.24
C GLU A 103 -11.63 -13.97 -22.66
N ASN A 104 -12.48 -14.15 -21.65
CA ASN A 104 -12.68 -15.44 -20.96
C ASN A 104 -11.41 -15.99 -20.27
N LYS A 105 -10.46 -15.12 -19.95
CA LYS A 105 -9.23 -15.41 -19.21
C LYS A 105 -9.17 -14.59 -17.93
N LEU A 106 -8.64 -15.19 -16.87
CA LEU A 106 -8.24 -14.50 -15.66
C LEU A 106 -6.74 -14.20 -15.74
N LEU A 107 -6.41 -12.91 -15.74
CA LEU A 107 -5.06 -12.38 -15.74
C LEU A 107 -4.75 -11.83 -14.34
N CYS A 108 -3.60 -12.17 -13.80
CA CYS A 108 -3.19 -11.81 -12.45
C CYS A 108 -1.84 -11.09 -12.46
N TYR A 109 -1.83 -9.80 -12.13
CA TYR A 109 -0.64 -8.94 -12.11
C TYR A 109 -0.20 -8.65 -10.67
N LYS A 110 1.11 -8.49 -10.42
CA LYS A 110 1.59 -8.10 -9.08
C LYS A 110 1.22 -6.64 -8.80
N SER A 111 1.23 -5.83 -9.84
CA SER A 111 0.98 -4.39 -9.80
C SER A 111 0.19 -3.95 -11.04
N SER A 112 -0.51 -2.82 -10.95
CA SER A 112 -1.13 -2.16 -12.11
C SER A 112 -0.11 -1.59 -13.11
N LYS A 113 1.17 -1.62 -12.75
CA LYS A 113 2.28 -1.21 -13.63
C LYS A 113 2.79 -2.32 -14.53
N ASP A 114 2.46 -3.57 -14.21
CA ASP A 114 2.99 -4.72 -14.93
C ASP A 114 2.25 -4.86 -16.27
N GLN A 115 3.00 -4.99 -17.36
CA GLN A 115 2.41 -5.22 -18.69
C GLN A 115 2.13 -6.71 -18.94
N THR A 116 2.84 -7.59 -18.25
CA THR A 116 2.68 -9.05 -18.39
C THR A 116 2.06 -9.64 -17.12
N PRO A 117 1.07 -10.52 -17.26
CA PRO A 117 0.48 -11.17 -16.11
C PRO A 117 1.50 -12.12 -15.48
N GLN A 118 1.59 -12.12 -14.16
CA GLN A 118 2.34 -13.15 -13.44
C GLN A 118 1.69 -14.52 -13.61
N MET A 119 0.37 -14.56 -13.84
CA MET A 119 -0.39 -15.77 -14.05
C MET A 119 -1.56 -15.48 -14.97
N GLU A 120 -1.77 -16.37 -15.93
CA GLU A 120 -2.90 -16.39 -16.85
C GLU A 120 -3.62 -17.73 -16.72
N LEU A 121 -4.95 -17.70 -16.63
CA LEU A 121 -5.80 -18.88 -16.53
C LEU A 121 -7.00 -18.74 -17.46
N THR A 122 -7.16 -19.66 -18.40
CA THR A 122 -8.36 -19.73 -19.25
C THR A 122 -9.55 -20.20 -18.40
N LEU A 123 -10.62 -19.40 -18.34
CA LEU A 123 -11.81 -19.71 -17.53
C LEU A 123 -12.72 -20.74 -18.20
N TYR A 124 -12.56 -20.99 -19.49
CA TYR A 124 -13.25 -22.07 -20.18
C TYR A 124 -12.87 -23.42 -19.55
N GLY A 125 -13.88 -24.22 -19.19
CA GLY A 125 -13.68 -25.50 -18.51
C GLY A 125 -13.26 -25.39 -17.04
N CYS A 126 -13.16 -24.19 -16.47
CA CYS A 126 -12.98 -24.00 -15.03
C CYS A 126 -14.32 -24.07 -14.31
N SER A 127 -14.35 -24.69 -13.13
CA SER A 127 -15.43 -24.55 -12.16
C SER A 127 -15.09 -23.44 -11.18
N ILE A 128 -15.94 -22.42 -11.07
CA ILE A 128 -15.83 -21.35 -10.08
C ILE A 128 -16.87 -21.61 -8.98
N THR A 129 -16.44 -21.63 -7.72
CA THR A 129 -17.30 -21.85 -6.57
C THR A 129 -17.09 -20.78 -5.52
N HIS A 130 -18.19 -20.17 -5.05
CA HIS A 130 -18.17 -19.29 -3.89
C HIS A 130 -18.22 -20.11 -2.60
N ILE A 131 -17.27 -19.83 -1.70
CA ILE A 131 -17.22 -20.40 -0.36
C ILE A 131 -17.53 -19.25 0.62
N PRO A 132 -18.77 -19.17 1.13
CA PRO A 132 -19.14 -18.13 2.08
C PRO A 132 -18.35 -18.29 3.39
N LYS A 133 -18.10 -17.17 4.06
CA LYS A 133 -17.52 -17.16 5.41
C LYS A 133 -18.36 -16.27 6.30
N ASP A 134 -18.93 -16.86 7.35
CA ASP A 134 -19.84 -16.16 8.26
C ASP A 134 -19.14 -15.47 9.44
N GLY A 135 -17.81 -15.54 9.51
CA GLY A 135 -17.03 -14.91 10.57
C GLY A 135 -16.74 -13.45 10.25
N LYS A 136 -17.02 -12.53 11.19
CA LYS A 136 -16.72 -11.07 11.06
C LYS A 136 -15.30 -10.71 10.61
N LYS A 137 -14.34 -11.64 10.78
CA LYS A 137 -12.92 -11.47 10.41
C LYS A 137 -12.48 -12.31 9.20
N LYS A 138 -13.37 -13.12 8.62
CA LYS A 138 -13.07 -14.06 7.53
C LYS A 138 -13.62 -13.49 6.23
N LYS A 139 -12.79 -13.47 5.19
CA LYS A 139 -13.18 -13.02 3.85
C LYS A 139 -13.84 -14.15 3.10
N HIS A 140 -14.89 -13.85 2.33
CA HIS A 140 -15.46 -14.79 1.38
C HIS A 140 -14.37 -15.29 0.41
N GLU A 141 -14.44 -16.56 -0.01
CA GLU A 141 -13.45 -17.14 -0.90
C GLU A 141 -14.10 -17.52 -2.23
N LEU A 142 -13.42 -17.24 -3.35
CA LEU A 142 -13.70 -17.79 -4.66
C LEU A 142 -12.66 -18.87 -4.95
N LYS A 143 -13.13 -20.09 -5.22
CA LYS A 143 -12.28 -21.21 -5.63
C LYS A 143 -12.50 -21.48 -7.11
N ILE A 144 -11.42 -21.38 -7.88
CA ILE A 144 -11.39 -21.63 -9.33
C ILE A 144 -10.56 -22.90 -9.55
N VAL A 145 -11.15 -23.90 -10.19
CA VAL A 145 -10.49 -25.18 -10.46
C VAL A 145 -10.58 -25.49 -11.94
N HIS A 146 -9.42 -25.73 -12.56
CA HIS A 146 -9.34 -26.30 -13.91
C HIS A 146 -9.12 -27.81 -13.80
N GLN A 147 -9.64 -28.59 -14.75
CA GLN A 147 -9.58 -30.06 -14.70
C GLN A 147 -8.15 -30.56 -14.43
N GLY A 148 -7.98 -31.28 -13.32
CA GLY A 148 -6.69 -31.87 -12.90
C GLY A 148 -5.63 -30.90 -12.38
N ALA A 149 -5.93 -29.60 -12.25
CA ALA A 149 -4.99 -28.58 -11.78
C ALA A 149 -5.25 -28.16 -10.31
N ASP A 150 -4.21 -27.58 -9.69
CA ASP A 150 -4.33 -26.98 -8.36
C ASP A 150 -5.36 -25.84 -8.35
N ALA A 151 -6.17 -25.81 -7.29
CA ALA A 151 -7.20 -24.80 -7.13
C ALA A 151 -6.60 -23.42 -6.87
N LEU A 152 -7.05 -22.42 -7.63
CA LEU A 152 -6.80 -21.01 -7.35
C LEU A 152 -7.85 -20.51 -6.35
N VAL A 153 -7.40 -19.96 -5.22
CA VAL A 153 -8.30 -19.39 -4.20
C VAL A 153 -8.06 -17.88 -4.07
N LEU A 154 -9.11 -17.10 -4.29
CA LEU A 154 -9.13 -15.64 -4.17
C LEU A 154 -10.05 -15.22 -3.03
N ALA A 155 -9.64 -14.22 -2.24
CA ALA A 155 -10.50 -13.64 -1.22
C ALA A 155 -11.27 -12.45 -1.80
N VAL A 156 -12.59 -12.48 -1.65
CA VAL A 156 -13.52 -11.40 -2.02
C VAL A 156 -14.13 -10.76 -0.78
N GLN A 157 -14.53 -9.50 -0.93
CA GLN A 157 -14.95 -8.66 0.19
C GLN A 157 -16.40 -8.91 0.60
N SER A 158 -17.24 -9.39 -0.31
CA SER A 158 -18.66 -9.61 -0.07
C SER A 158 -19.23 -10.74 -0.94
N LYS A 159 -20.50 -11.09 -0.69
CA LYS A 159 -21.26 -12.05 -1.49
C LYS A 159 -21.52 -11.50 -2.89
N GLU A 160 -21.87 -10.22 -3.01
CA GLU A 160 -22.17 -9.55 -4.28
C GLU A 160 -20.95 -9.57 -5.20
N GLN A 161 -19.76 -9.27 -4.64
CA GLN A 161 -18.51 -9.40 -5.40
C GLN A 161 -18.27 -10.85 -5.85
N ALA A 162 -18.60 -11.85 -5.02
CA ALA A 162 -18.47 -13.25 -5.45
C ALA A 162 -19.43 -13.59 -6.59
N GLU A 163 -20.65 -13.07 -6.55
CA GLU A 163 -21.68 -13.31 -7.58
C GLU A 163 -21.29 -12.67 -8.92
N GLU A 164 -20.64 -11.50 -8.94
CA GLU A 164 -20.09 -10.91 -10.16
C GLU A 164 -19.09 -11.82 -10.87
N TRP A 165 -18.35 -12.63 -10.12
CA TRP A 165 -17.38 -13.58 -10.67
C TRP A 165 -18.01 -14.87 -11.21
N LEU A 166 -19.24 -15.17 -10.79
CA LEU A 166 -19.99 -16.37 -11.20
C LEU A 166 -20.89 -16.14 -12.42
N LYS A 167 -21.18 -14.87 -12.75
CA LYS A 167 -21.74 -14.46 -14.04
C LYS A 167 -20.73 -14.75 -15.14
#